data_AF-A0A1I6IQY8-F1
#
_entry.id   AF-A0A1I6IQY8-F1
#
_cell.length_a   1.000
_cell.length_b   1.000
_cell.length_c   1.000
_cell.angle_alpha   90.00
_cell.angle_beta   90.00
_cell.angle_gamma   90.00
#
_symmetry.space_group_name_H-M   'P 1'
#
loop_
_entity.id
_entity.type
_entity.pdbx_description
1 polymer ?
#
loop_
_entity_poly.entity_id
_entity_poly.type
_entity_poly.pdbx_seq_one_letter_code
_entity_poly.pdbx_strand_id
1 'polypeptide(L)'
;MVDTHWDSLRGEELRYRGNAWELTGDVGVRQNGELLAVEATQADDVRRRTVTLHFGLDGSASSLNPGNLGDNFESLERDDDGQRIVVKKGGRRYQYELRRMESA
;
A
#
# COMPACT_ATOMS: atom_id res chain seq x y z
N MET A 1 6.40 -12.35 7.12
CA MET A 1 6.20 -11.41 6.00
C MET A 1 5.83 -12.25 4.81
N VAL A 2 4.82 -11.83 4.05
CA VAL A 2 4.45 -12.49 2.79
C VAL A 2 4.54 -11.45 1.70
N ASP A 3 5.42 -11.67 0.75
CA ASP A 3 5.58 -10.78 -0.40
C ASP A 3 4.62 -11.22 -1.51
N THR A 4 3.96 -10.24 -2.11
CA THR A 4 3.01 -10.42 -3.20
C THR A 4 3.20 -9.28 -4.19
N HIS A 5 2.87 -9.54 -5.45
CA HIS A 5 2.92 -8.53 -6.50
C HIS A 5 1.50 -8.20 -6.91
N TRP A 6 1.11 -6.93 -6.91
CA TRP A 6 -0.20 -6.44 -7.34
C TRP A 6 -0.03 -5.63 -8.61
N ASP A 7 -0.21 -6.28 -9.75
CA ASP A 7 0.00 -5.63 -11.06
C ASP A 7 -0.93 -4.42 -11.25
N SER A 8 -2.13 -4.47 -10.68
CA SER A 8 -3.11 -3.37 -10.71
C SER A 8 -2.72 -2.17 -9.84
N LEU A 9 -1.81 -2.33 -8.87
CA LEU A 9 -1.27 -1.24 -8.07
C LEU A 9 -0.11 -0.53 -8.78
N ARG A 10 0.53 -1.21 -9.73
CA ARG A 10 1.69 -0.67 -10.45
C ARG A 10 1.28 0.53 -11.29
N GLY A 11 2.05 1.61 -11.18
CA GLY A 11 1.79 2.87 -11.89
C GLY A 11 0.76 3.77 -11.21
N GLU A 12 0.16 3.35 -10.09
CA GLU A 12 -0.68 4.24 -9.28
C GLU A 12 0.21 5.33 -8.65
N GLU A 13 -0.20 6.58 -8.80
CA GLU A 13 0.56 7.74 -8.31
C GLU A 13 -0.03 8.31 -7.02
N LEU A 14 0.82 8.54 -6.04
CA LEU A 14 0.46 9.17 -4.77
C LEU A 14 1.38 10.32 -4.39
N ARG A 15 0.88 11.23 -3.58
CA ARG A 15 1.66 12.36 -3.04
C ARG A 15 1.88 12.22 -1.56
N TYR A 16 3.12 12.14 -1.12
CA TYR A 16 3.45 12.06 0.31
C TYR A 16 4.69 12.88 0.64
N ARG A 17 4.60 13.65 1.72
CA ARG A 17 5.65 14.59 2.18
C ARG A 17 6.15 15.54 1.09
N GLY A 18 5.24 16.00 0.23
CA GLY A 18 5.54 16.96 -0.84
C GLY A 18 6.11 16.36 -2.13
N ASN A 19 6.38 15.05 -2.17
CA ASN A 19 6.88 14.36 -3.37
C ASN A 19 5.80 13.45 -3.98
N ALA A 20 5.91 13.20 -5.29
CA ALA A 20 5.12 12.25 -6.04
C ALA A 20 5.82 10.89 -6.09
N TRP A 21 5.06 9.84 -5.79
CA TRP A 21 5.52 8.47 -5.71
C TRP A 21 4.66 7.60 -6.60
N GLU A 22 5.30 6.86 -7.51
CA GLU A 22 4.68 5.84 -8.33
C GLU A 22 4.83 4.49 -7.62
N LEU A 23 3.72 3.81 -7.36
CA LEU A 23 3.73 2.48 -6.76
C LEU A 23 4.25 1.46 -7.78
N THR A 24 5.13 0.58 -7.34
CA THR A 24 5.78 -0.43 -8.21
C THR A 24 4.94 -1.68 -8.42
N GLY A 25 3.99 -1.93 -7.51
CA GLY A 25 3.21 -3.17 -7.43
C GLY A 25 3.76 -4.17 -6.43
N ASP A 26 4.98 -4.00 -5.92
CA ASP A 26 5.55 -4.90 -4.92
C ASP A 26 5.01 -4.58 -3.52
N VAL A 27 4.35 -5.57 -2.91
CA VAL A 27 3.64 -5.44 -1.64
C VAL A 27 4.05 -6.54 -0.68
N GLY A 28 4.66 -6.16 0.44
CA GLY A 28 4.95 -7.02 1.58
C GLY A 28 3.86 -6.93 2.66
N VAL A 29 3.17 -8.03 2.94
CA VAL A 29 2.18 -8.12 4.01
C VAL A 29 2.86 -8.51 5.33
N ARG A 30 2.71 -7.66 6.35
CA ARG A 30 3.28 -7.81 7.70
C ARG A 30 2.18 -7.90 8.76
N GLN A 31 2.58 -8.22 9.99
CA GLN A 31 1.73 -8.19 11.20
C GLN A 31 0.34 -8.81 10.97
N ASN A 32 0.29 -10.04 10.48
CA ASN A 32 -0.97 -10.74 10.20
C ASN A 32 -1.97 -9.89 9.39
N GLY A 33 -1.51 -9.30 8.29
CA GLY A 33 -2.37 -8.54 7.38
C GLY A 33 -2.79 -7.17 7.89
N GLU A 34 -2.24 -6.68 9.00
CA GLU A 34 -2.55 -5.35 9.53
C GLU A 34 -1.67 -4.26 8.91
N LEU A 35 -0.56 -4.62 8.25
CA LEU A 35 0.38 -3.66 7.67
C LEU A 35 0.84 -4.12 6.28
N LEU A 36 0.65 -3.26 5.29
CA LEU A 36 1.19 -3.41 3.94
C LEU A 36 2.45 -2.55 3.80
N ALA A 37 3.52 -3.15 3.29
CA ALA A 37 4.74 -2.46 2.92
C ALA A 37 4.81 -2.44 1.39
N VAL A 38 4.54 -1.30 0.78
CA VAL A 38 4.46 -1.14 -0.67
C VAL A 38 5.70 -0.41 -1.15
N GLU A 39 6.39 -0.96 -2.13
CA GLU A 39 7.51 -0.28 -2.76
C GLU A 39 7.00 0.80 -3.73
N ALA A 40 7.60 1.99 -3.63
CA ALA A 40 7.28 3.13 -4.49
C ALA A 40 8.56 3.82 -4.97
N THR A 41 8.52 4.33 -6.19
CA THR A 41 9.60 5.09 -6.81
C THR A 41 9.20 6.54 -6.93
N GLN A 42 10.11 7.47 -6.61
CA GLN A 42 9.83 8.90 -6.76
C GLN A 42 9.67 9.25 -8.24
N ALA A 43 8.48 9.73 -8.61
CA ALA A 43 8.13 10.05 -10.00
C ALA A 43 8.68 11.42 -10.43
N ASP A 44 8.80 12.36 -9.49
CA ASP A 44 9.28 13.73 -9.74
C ASP A 44 10.82 13.88 -9.72
N ASP A 45 11.56 12.83 -9.38
CA ASP A 45 13.03 12.88 -9.26
C ASP A 45 13.72 12.05 -10.34
N VAL A 46 14.69 12.66 -11.04
CA VAL A 46 15.48 12.02 -12.11
C VAL A 46 16.31 10.84 -11.63
N ARG A 47 16.65 10.77 -10.34
CA ARG A 47 17.39 9.66 -9.72
C ARG A 47 16.47 8.49 -9.37
N ARG A 48 15.14 8.65 -9.49
CA ARG A 48 14.14 7.62 -9.25
C ARG A 48 14.37 6.88 -7.94
N ARG A 49 14.41 7.64 -6.83
CA ARG A 49 14.63 7.05 -5.50
C ARG A 49 13.52 6.07 -5.17
N THR A 50 13.90 4.86 -4.75
CA THR A 50 12.96 3.86 -4.25
C THR A 50 12.81 3.97 -2.74
N VAL A 51 11.58 3.85 -2.26
CA VAL A 51 11.23 3.85 -0.83
C VAL A 51 10.15 2.81 -0.56
N THR A 52 9.97 2.46 0.71
CA THR A 52 8.87 1.62 1.17
C THR A 52 7.84 2.46 1.91
N LEU A 53 6.63 2.48 1.38
CA LEU A 53 5.46 3.10 1.99
C LEU A 53 4.71 2.07 2.82
N HIS A 54 4.40 2.41 4.06
CA HIS A 54 3.74 1.51 4.99
C HIS A 54 2.30 1.96 5.21
N PHE A 55 1.36 1.09 4.84
CA PHE A 55 -0.08 1.30 5.00
C PHE A 55 -0.63 0.41 6.10
N GLY A 56 -1.17 1.01 7.16
CA GLY A 56 -1.74 0.29 8.29
C GLY A 56 -3.26 0.19 8.16
N LEU A 57 -3.81 -0.97 8.48
CA LEU A 57 -5.25 -1.20 8.47
C LEU A 57 -5.98 -0.17 9.36
N ASP A 58 -6.99 0.48 8.82
CA ASP A 58 -7.86 1.37 9.57
C ASP A 58 -8.99 0.57 10.23
N GLY A 59 -9.09 0.66 11.56
CA GLY A 59 -10.07 -0.04 12.38
C GLY A 59 -9.68 -1.47 12.82
N SER A 60 -10.47 -2.02 13.75
CA SER A 60 -10.28 -3.37 14.31
C SER A 60 -10.87 -4.45 13.41
N ALA A 61 -10.33 -4.67 12.21
CA ALA A 61 -10.72 -5.87 11.48
C ALA A 61 -10.07 -7.10 12.14
N SER A 62 -10.88 -8.14 12.38
CA SER A 62 -10.40 -9.42 12.89
C SER A 62 -9.25 -9.94 12.02
N SER A 63 -8.11 -10.23 12.67
CA SER A 63 -6.87 -10.80 12.12
C SER A 63 -6.97 -11.32 10.69
N LEU A 64 -6.31 -10.64 9.75
CA LEU A 64 -6.30 -10.98 8.33
C LEU A 64 -5.14 -11.94 8.07
N ASN A 65 -5.40 -13.21 7.73
CA ASN A 65 -4.31 -14.11 7.42
C ASN A 65 -3.45 -13.54 6.24
N PRO A 66 -2.15 -13.26 6.45
CA PRO A 66 -1.34 -12.46 5.53
C PRO A 66 -1.12 -13.15 4.18
N GLY A 67 -1.07 -14.49 4.14
CA GLY A 67 -0.96 -15.25 2.90
C GLY A 67 -2.24 -15.26 2.06
N ASN A 68 -3.31 -14.66 2.57
CA ASN A 68 -4.62 -14.69 1.94
C ASN A 68 -5.03 -13.29 1.44
N LEU A 69 -4.14 -12.29 1.49
CA LEU A 69 -4.43 -10.96 0.94
C LEU A 69 -4.32 -10.92 -0.58
N GLY A 70 -3.44 -11.71 -1.23
CA GLY A 70 -3.39 -11.96 -2.70
C GLY A 70 -3.52 -10.70 -3.59
N ASP A 71 -3.75 -10.86 -4.91
CA ASP A 71 -4.07 -9.78 -5.86
C ASP A 71 -5.50 -9.19 -5.66
N ASN A 72 -5.85 -8.79 -4.44
CA ASN A 72 -7.19 -8.27 -4.11
C ASN A 72 -7.22 -6.73 -4.04
N PHE A 73 -6.23 -6.06 -4.65
CA PHE A 73 -6.25 -4.61 -4.80
C PHE A 73 -7.54 -4.18 -5.50
N GLU A 74 -8.25 -3.23 -4.90
CA GLU A 74 -9.45 -2.63 -5.51
C GLU A 74 -9.14 -1.23 -6.05
N SER A 75 -8.53 -0.38 -5.23
CA SER A 75 -8.26 1.02 -5.58
C SER A 75 -7.31 1.71 -4.60
N LEU A 76 -6.58 2.72 -5.07
CA LEU A 76 -5.93 3.71 -4.22
C LEU A 76 -6.87 4.91 -4.07
N GLU A 77 -7.39 5.13 -2.87
CA GLU A 77 -8.24 6.27 -2.57
C GLU A 77 -7.42 7.40 -1.94
N ARG A 78 -7.79 8.64 -2.28
CA ARG A 78 -7.25 9.87 -1.69
C ARG A 78 -8.41 10.75 -1.26
N ASP A 79 -8.35 11.22 -0.02
CA ASP A 79 -9.33 12.12 0.58
C ASP A 79 -8.64 13.10 1.54
N ASP A 80 -9.42 13.91 2.26
CA ASP A 80 -8.91 14.92 3.19
C ASP A 80 -8.14 14.33 4.38
N ASP A 81 -8.44 13.09 4.79
CA ASP A 81 -7.77 12.38 5.89
C ASP A 81 -6.46 11.70 5.44
N GLY A 82 -6.25 11.53 4.13
CA GLY A 82 -4.97 11.10 3.58
C GLY A 82 -5.08 10.18 2.37
N GLN A 83 -4.21 9.17 2.33
CA GLN A 83 -4.12 8.18 1.26
C GLN A 83 -4.33 6.80 1.82
N ARG A 84 -5.17 6.02 1.16
CA ARG A 84 -5.47 4.65 1.59
C ARG A 84 -5.52 3.68 0.42
N ILE A 85 -4.97 2.49 0.65
CA ILE A 85 -5.13 1.35 -0.24
C ILE A 85 -6.37 0.59 0.18
N VAL A 86 -7.25 0.34 -0.78
CA VAL A 86 -8.44 -0.44 -0.58
C VAL A 86 -8.25 -1.83 -1.16
N VAL A 87 -8.52 -2.83 -0.33
CA VAL A 87 -8.46 -4.24 -0.69
C VAL A 87 -9.85 -4.84 -0.52
N LYS A 88 -10.39 -5.50 -1.54
CA LYS A 88 -11.69 -6.16 -1.47
C LYS A 88 -11.54 -7.66 -1.55
N LYS A 89 -11.99 -8.36 -0.51
CA LYS A 89 -11.89 -9.81 -0.43
C LYS A 89 -13.09 -10.43 0.26
N GLY A 90 -13.65 -11.48 -0.35
CA GLY A 90 -14.75 -12.25 0.23
C GLY A 90 -15.98 -11.39 0.59
N GLY A 91 -16.24 -10.34 -0.21
CA GLY A 91 -17.31 -9.37 0.05
C GLY A 91 -17.01 -8.33 1.14
N ARG A 92 -15.83 -8.38 1.77
CA ARG A 92 -15.37 -7.38 2.74
C ARG A 92 -14.40 -6.40 2.08
N ARG A 93 -14.47 -5.14 2.49
CA ARG A 93 -13.59 -4.06 2.06
C ARG A 93 -12.68 -3.69 3.23
N TYR A 94 -11.37 -3.67 2.99
CA TYR A 94 -10.34 -3.34 3.96
C TYR A 94 -9.63 -2.08 3.49
N GLN A 95 -9.45 -1.12 4.39
CA GLN A 95 -8.83 0.16 4.09
C GLN A 95 -7.51 0.25 4.86
N TYR A 96 -6.43 0.51 4.15
CA TYR A 96 -5.09 0.64 4.73
C TYR A 96 -4.60 2.06 4.54
N GLU A 97 -4.51 2.82 5.62
CA GLU A 97 -4.08 4.21 5.62
C GLU A 97 -2.55 4.31 5.60
N LEU A 98 -2.02 5.24 4.79
CA LEU A 98 -0.60 5.53 4.72
C LEU A 98 -0.08 6.09 6.06
N ARG A 99 0.68 5.29 6.80
CA ARG A 99 1.19 5.66 8.14
C ARG A 99 2.58 6.26 8.09
N ARG A 100 3.49 5.68 7.29
CA ARG A 100 4.90 6.07 7.29
C ARG A 100 5.59 5.73 5.98
N MET A 101 6.71 6.40 5.76
CA MET A 101 7.66 6.14 4.69
C MET A 101 8.99 5.73 5.32
N GLU A 102 9.61 4.70 4.75
CA GLU A 102 10.94 4.22 5.09
C GLU A 102 11.79 4.28 3.82
N SER A 103 12.93 4.94 3.87
CA SER A 103 13.89 4.85 2.76
C SER A 103 14.55 3.48 2.81
N ALA A 104 14.61 2.80 1.66
CA ALA A 104 15.43 1.62 1.48
C ALA A 104 16.91 1.91 1.80
#